data_AF-A0A0F3GRC5-F1
#
_entry.id   AF-A0A0F3GRC5-F1
#
_cell.length_a   1.000
_cell.length_b   1.000
_cell.length_c   1.000
_cell.angle_alpha   90.00
_cell.angle_beta   90.00
_cell.angle_gamma   90.00
#
_symmetry.space_group_name_H-M   'P 1'
#
loop_
_entity.id
_entity.type
_entity.pdbx_description
1 polymer ?
#
loop_
_entity_poly.entity_id
_entity_poly.type
_entity_poly.pdbx_seq_one_letter_code
_entity_poly.pdbx_strand_id
1 'polypeptide(L)'
;MVAPDAVFSDGTRKSGLWAEIGPDRMKARGLDEKGLEDYYVSRNLLKASIKARHVANAVLFFATRQTPTTSATIPVDGGLPDATPR
;
A
#
# COMPACT_ATOMS: atom_id res chain seq x y z
N MET A 1 5.33 12.59 -4.86
CA MET A 1 4.39 11.97 -3.90
C MET A 1 4.62 10.46 -3.91
N VAL A 2 4.47 9.77 -2.77
CA VAL A 2 4.43 8.30 -2.74
C VAL A 2 2.98 7.90 -2.49
N ALA A 3 2.44 7.00 -3.30
CA ALA A 3 1.05 6.55 -3.24
C ALA A 3 0.99 5.08 -2.81
N PRO A 4 1.06 4.80 -1.48
CA PRO A 4 1.00 3.44 -0.98
C PRO A 4 -0.44 2.93 -0.90
N ASP A 5 -0.61 1.63 -1.06
CA ASP A 5 -1.88 0.95 -0.81
C ASP A 5 -1.72 -0.20 0.18
N ALA A 6 -2.79 -0.49 0.94
CA ALA A 6 -2.90 -1.71 1.75
C ALA A 6 -1.74 -1.98 2.71
N VAL A 7 -1.12 -0.95 3.28
CA VAL A 7 0.02 -1.13 4.22
C VAL A 7 -0.50 -1.43 5.62
N PHE A 8 -0.82 -2.69 5.90
CA PHE A 8 -1.37 -3.14 7.19
C PHE A 8 -0.33 -3.23 8.31
N SER A 9 0.91 -3.62 7.97
CA SER A 9 1.97 -3.87 8.95
C SER A 9 3.36 -3.88 8.32
N ASP A 10 4.38 -3.73 9.15
CA ASP A 10 5.76 -4.13 8.81
C ASP A 10 6.43 -4.73 10.05
N GLY A 11 6.82 -6.01 9.96
CA GLY A 11 7.22 -6.79 11.13
C GLY A 11 6.13 -6.82 12.20
N THR A 12 6.48 -6.45 13.43
CA THR A 12 5.55 -6.39 14.57
C THR A 12 4.74 -5.10 14.64
N ARG A 13 5.07 -4.09 13.81
CA ARG A 13 4.42 -2.78 13.85
C ARG A 13 3.18 -2.77 12.96
N LYS A 14 2.01 -2.60 13.58
CA LYS A 14 0.73 -2.45 12.90
C LYS A 14 0.52 -1.00 12.43
N SER A 15 -0.27 -0.84 11.39
CA SER A 15 -0.64 0.48 10.85
C SER A 15 -1.70 1.15 11.71
N GLY A 16 -1.45 2.40 12.12
CA GLY A 16 -2.43 3.20 12.86
C GLY A 16 -3.68 3.50 12.02
N LEU A 17 -3.50 3.76 10.71
CA LEU A 17 -4.62 3.99 9.81
C LEU A 17 -5.54 2.78 9.74
N TRP A 18 -4.99 1.57 9.56
CA TRP A 18 -5.80 0.36 9.47
C TRP A 18 -6.37 -0.07 10.83
N ALA A 19 -5.75 0.30 11.94
CA ALA A 19 -6.38 0.16 13.25
C ALA A 19 -7.65 1.03 13.36
N GLU A 20 -7.63 2.23 12.78
CA GLU A 20 -8.76 3.16 12.77
C GLU A 20 -9.86 2.73 11.78
N ILE A 21 -9.50 2.50 10.50
CA ILE A 21 -10.50 2.27 9.44
C ILE A 21 -10.78 0.79 9.16
N GLY A 22 -9.93 -0.13 9.64
CA GLY A 22 -10.02 -1.56 9.37
C GLY A 22 -11.35 -2.20 9.79
N PRO A 23 -11.88 -1.93 11.01
CA PRO A 23 -13.17 -2.47 11.45
C PRO A 23 -14.34 -2.17 10.51
N ASP A 24 -14.42 -0.94 10.00
CA ASP A 24 -15.48 -0.55 9.06
C ASP A 24 -15.30 -1.24 7.70
N ARG A 25 -14.05 -1.39 7.24
CA ARG A 25 -13.73 -2.10 5.99
C ARG A 25 -14.05 -3.59 6.08
N MET A 26 -13.76 -4.21 7.22
CA MET A 26 -14.12 -5.59 7.55
C MET A 26 -15.64 -5.78 7.51
N LYS A 27 -16.38 -4.94 8.25
CA LYS A 27 -17.84 -4.97 8.33
C LYS A 27 -18.52 -4.80 6.97
N ALA A 28 -18.04 -3.85 6.16
CA ALA A 28 -18.60 -3.58 4.83
C ALA A 28 -18.46 -4.77 3.86
N ARG A 29 -17.55 -5.71 4.14
CA ARG A 29 -17.26 -6.87 3.28
C ARG A 29 -17.56 -8.22 3.92
N GLY A 30 -17.96 -8.25 5.19
CA GLY A 30 -18.12 -9.49 5.95
C GLY A 30 -16.81 -10.28 6.10
N LEU A 31 -15.67 -9.57 6.21
CA LEU A 31 -14.33 -10.17 6.35
C LEU A 31 -13.80 -9.99 7.77
N ASP A 32 -12.89 -10.88 8.19
CA ASP A 32 -12.04 -10.70 9.36
C ASP A 32 -10.73 -9.96 8.99
N GLU A 33 -9.84 -9.74 9.95
CA GLU A 33 -8.60 -8.98 9.71
C GLU A 33 -7.74 -9.64 8.63
N LYS A 34 -7.57 -10.96 8.73
CA LYS A 34 -6.80 -11.74 7.77
C LYS A 34 -7.45 -11.73 6.39
N GLY A 35 -8.76 -11.97 6.31
CA GLY A 35 -9.52 -11.94 5.06
C GLY A 35 -9.49 -10.56 4.41
N LEU A 36 -9.44 -9.48 5.19
CA LEU A 36 -9.24 -8.15 4.66
C LEU A 36 -7.82 -7.98 4.07
N GLU A 37 -6.76 -8.37 4.78
CA GLU A 37 -5.40 -8.34 4.24
C GLU A 37 -5.29 -9.17 2.94
N ASP A 38 -5.80 -10.40 2.94
CA ASP A 38 -5.79 -11.32 1.80
C ASP A 38 -6.60 -10.74 0.62
N TYR A 39 -7.72 -10.07 0.90
CA TYR A 39 -8.50 -9.35 -0.11
C TYR A 39 -7.65 -8.27 -0.80
N TYR A 40 -6.93 -7.43 -0.04
CA TYR A 40 -6.09 -6.38 -0.61
C TYR A 40 -4.83 -6.93 -1.33
N VAL A 41 -4.32 -8.09 -0.93
CA VAL A 41 -3.26 -8.79 -1.69
C VAL A 41 -3.82 -9.33 -3.01
N SER A 42 -4.99 -9.98 -2.96
CA SER A 42 -5.59 -10.60 -4.14
C SER A 42 -6.05 -9.60 -5.20
N ARG A 43 -6.32 -8.34 -4.83
CA ARG A 43 -6.79 -7.32 -5.78
C ARG A 43 -5.67 -6.70 -6.62
N ASN A 44 -4.45 -6.64 -6.12
CA ASN A 44 -3.34 -6.05 -6.88
C ASN A 44 -2.78 -7.06 -7.90
N LEU A 45 -2.16 -6.55 -8.96
CA LEU A 45 -1.69 -7.38 -10.09
C LEU A 45 -0.53 -8.30 -9.68
N LEU A 46 0.35 -7.84 -8.80
CA LEU A 46 1.52 -8.60 -8.36
C LEU A 46 1.20 -9.65 -7.29
N LYS A 47 -0.04 -9.70 -6.78
CA LYS A 47 -0.44 -10.54 -5.63
C LYS A 47 0.52 -10.37 -4.44
N ALA A 48 0.97 -9.13 -4.23
CA ALA A 48 2.01 -8.81 -3.27
C ALA A 48 1.43 -8.14 -2.03
N SER A 49 1.99 -8.47 -0.86
CA SER A 49 1.73 -7.72 0.36
C SER A 49 2.62 -6.47 0.40
N ILE A 50 2.00 -5.30 0.41
CA ILE A 50 2.72 -4.02 0.50
C ILE A 50 3.05 -3.72 1.97
N LYS A 51 4.32 -3.41 2.24
CA LYS A 51 4.87 -3.20 3.58
C LYS A 51 5.47 -1.81 3.71
N ALA A 52 5.61 -1.30 4.94
CA ALA A 52 6.14 0.04 5.19
C ALA A 52 7.54 0.24 4.58
N ARG A 53 8.41 -0.78 4.62
CA ARG A 53 9.72 -0.78 3.95
C ARG A 53 9.65 -0.50 2.44
N HIS A 54 8.60 -0.94 1.74
CA HIS A 54 8.46 -0.66 0.31
C HIS A 54 8.16 0.83 0.08
N VAL A 55 7.34 1.43 0.95
CA VAL A 55 7.08 2.88 0.96
C VAL A 55 8.36 3.65 1.26
N ALA A 56 9.14 3.21 2.25
CA ALA A 56 10.41 3.83 2.60
C ALA A 56 11.41 3.83 1.43
N ASN A 57 11.51 2.72 0.69
CA ASN A 57 12.36 2.64 -0.50
C ASN A 57 11.92 3.63 -1.59
N ALA A 58 10.61 3.80 -1.81
CA ALA A 58 10.09 4.78 -2.76
C ALA A 58 10.35 6.23 -2.31
N VAL A 59 10.29 6.51 -1.01
CA VAL A 59 10.70 7.81 -0.46
C VAL A 59 12.20 8.03 -0.70
N LEU A 60 13.03 7.01 -0.47
CA LEU A 60 14.48 7.08 -0.67
C LEU A 60 14.86 7.35 -2.13
N PHE A 61 14.11 6.78 -3.10
CA PHE A 61 14.30 7.08 -4.52
C PHE A 61 14.24 8.59 -4.80
N PHE A 62 13.21 9.29 -4.29
CA PHE A 62 13.13 10.74 -4.43
C PHE A 62 14.18 11.49 -3.61
N ALA A 63 14.42 11.06 -2.37
CA ALA A 63 15.34 11.74 -1.45
C ALA A 63 16.80 11.70 -1.92
N THR A 64 17.20 10.64 -2.63
CA THR A 64 18.56 10.47 -3.16
C THR A 64 18.83 11.25 -4.44
N ARG A 65 17.80 11.85 -5.07
CA ARG A 65 17.93 12.76 -6.23
C ARG A 65 18.79 12.20 -7.37
N GLN A 66 18.71 10.89 -7.61
CA GLN A 66 19.50 10.22 -8.65
C GLN A 66 19.14 10.67 -10.08
N THR A 67 17.97 11.28 -10.24
CA THR A 67 17.47 11.88 -11.47
C THR A 67 16.93 13.28 -11.18
N PRO A 68 16.85 14.19 -12.16
CA PRO A 68 16.20 15.50 -12.01
C PRO A 68 14.66 15.37 -12.02
N THR A 69 14.12 14.50 -11.16
CA THR A 69 12.68 14.19 -11.10
C THR A 69 11.98 15.05 -10.04
N THR A 70 10.92 15.75 -10.45
CA THR A 70 10.02 16.49 -9.57
C THR A 70 8.57 16.28 -10.01
N SER A 71 7.61 16.61 -9.14
CA SER A 71 6.16 16.51 -9.39
C SER A 71 5.62 15.12 -9.76
N ALA A 72 6.46 14.08 -9.72
CA ALA A 72 6.06 12.72 -10.00
C ALA A 72 5.36 12.06 -8.79
N THR A 73 4.52 11.08 -9.07
CA THR A 73 3.95 10.16 -8.09
C THR A 73 4.49 8.76 -8.33
N ILE A 74 5.03 8.13 -7.30
CA ILE A 74 5.43 6.71 -7.35
C ILE A 74 4.34 5.88 -6.68
N PRO A 75 3.60 5.04 -7.43
CA PRO A 75 2.69 4.07 -6.84
C PRO A 75 3.47 2.98 -6.12
N VAL A 76 3.00 2.60 -4.93
CA VAL A 76 3.54 1.52 -4.12
C VAL A 76 2.37 0.65 -3.67
N ASP A 77 1.74 -0.02 -4.63
CA ASP A 77 0.41 -0.61 -4.48
C ASP A 77 0.28 -2.02 -5.07
N GLY A 78 1.36 -2.57 -5.62
CA GLY A 78 1.36 -3.87 -6.29
C GLY A 78 0.68 -3.86 -7.65
N GLY A 79 0.44 -2.68 -8.23
CA GLY A 79 -0.29 -2.47 -9.48
C GLY A 79 -1.79 -2.64 -9.27
N LEU A 80 -2.47 -1.61 -8.76
CA LEU A 80 -3.93 -1.62 -8.72
C LEU A 80 -4.49 -1.45 -10.15
N PRO A 81 -5.35 -2.37 -10.65
CA PRO A 81 -5.90 -2.28 -12.01
C PRO A 81 -6.63 -0.96 -12.31
N ASP A 82 -7.31 -0.40 -11.30
CA ASP A 82 -8.05 0.85 -11.43
C ASP A 82 -7.16 2.10 -11.36
N ALA A 83 -5.89 1.96 -10.98
CA ALA A 83 -4.94 3.06 -10.77
C ALA A 83 -3.85 3.15 -11.85
N THR A 84 -3.71 2.15 -12.72
CA THR A 84 -2.74 2.20 -13.83
C THR A 84 -3.15 3.28 -14.85
N PRO A 85 -2.26 4.20 -15.24
CA PRO A 85 -2.52 5.09 -16.37
C PRO A 85 -2.83 4.24 -17.62
N ARG A 86 -3.89 4.61 -18.33
CA ARG A 86 -4.15 4.10 -19.68
C ARG A 86 -3.34 4.88 -20.70
#